data_AF-A0A962ZII4-F1
#
_entry.id   AF-A0A962ZII4-F1
#
_cell.length_a   1.000
_cell.length_b   1.000
_cell.length_c   1.000
_cell.angle_alpha   90.00
_cell.angle_beta   90.00
_cell.angle_gamma   90.00
#
_symmetry.space_group_name_H-M   'P 1'
#
loop_
_entity.id
_entity.type
_entity.pdbx_description
1 polymer ?
#
loop_
_entity_poly.entity_id
_entity_poly.type
_entity_poly.pdbx_seq_one_letter_code
_entity_poly.pdbx_strand_id
1 'polypeptide(L)'
;MKRLLALLVSLPLALITQSALAERIAIIAGEQAPVSNLTLTEAQQLFSGQLRSVDGHAVEALDMPGNDNLRNAFYQQLLGRNADQMRAHWARLIFTGKAK
;
A
#
# COMPACT_ATOMS: atom_id res chain seq x y z
N MET A 1 -39.86 -32.50 -14.28
CA MET A 1 -38.63 -32.26 -15.07
C MET A 1 -38.11 -30.82 -14.97
N LYS A 2 -38.93 -29.78 -15.19
CA LYS A 2 -38.49 -28.36 -15.12
C LYS A 2 -37.88 -27.93 -13.77
N ARG A 3 -38.43 -28.43 -12.64
CA ARG A 3 -37.90 -28.18 -11.29
C ARG A 3 -36.56 -28.87 -11.01
N LEU A 4 -36.35 -30.05 -11.62
CA LEU A 4 -35.11 -30.82 -11.50
C LEU A 4 -34.00 -30.17 -12.32
N LEU A 5 -34.34 -29.64 -13.50
CA LEU A 5 -33.44 -28.85 -14.33
C LEU A 5 -33.04 -27.53 -13.66
N ALA A 6 -33.98 -26.86 -12.99
CA ALA A 6 -33.72 -25.64 -12.23
C ALA A 6 -32.75 -25.88 -11.04
N LEU A 7 -32.90 -27.00 -10.34
CA LEU A 7 -32.00 -27.42 -9.25
C LEU A 7 -30.59 -27.77 -9.73
N LEU A 8 -30.47 -28.39 -10.91
CA LEU A 8 -29.20 -28.72 -11.55
C LEU A 8 -28.42 -27.48 -12.01
N VAL A 9 -29.12 -26.40 -12.37
CA VAL A 9 -28.50 -25.12 -12.78
C VAL A 9 -28.16 -24.25 -11.57
N SER A 10 -28.89 -24.34 -10.46
CA SER A 10 -28.62 -23.54 -9.25
C SER A 10 -27.38 -24.00 -8.46
N LEU A 11 -27.04 -25.30 -8.53
CA LEU A 11 -25.93 -25.87 -7.75
C LEU A 11 -24.53 -25.35 -8.16
N PRO A 12 -24.17 -25.20 -9.45
CA PRO A 12 -22.88 -24.63 -9.84
C PRO A 12 -22.77 -23.12 -9.61
N LEU A 13 -23.88 -22.38 -9.54
CA LEU A 13 -23.87 -20.93 -9.34
C LEU A 13 -23.50 -20.54 -7.89
N ALA A 14 -23.73 -21.43 -6.93
CA ALA A 14 -23.39 -21.23 -5.52
C ALA A 14 -21.88 -21.39 -5.22
N LEU A 15 -21.09 -22.00 -6.12
CA LEU A 15 -19.65 -22.21 -5.91
C LEU A 15 -18.77 -21.01 -6.32
N ILE A 16 -19.36 -19.94 -6.87
CA ILE A 16 -18.59 -18.78 -7.38
C ILE A 16 -18.52 -17.65 -6.32
N THR A 17 -18.89 -17.90 -5.06
CA THR A 17 -18.66 -16.93 -3.99
C THR A 17 -17.18 -16.92 -3.61
N GLN A 18 -16.34 -16.34 -4.48
CA GLN A 18 -15.00 -15.91 -4.10
C GLN A 18 -15.15 -14.85 -3.01
N SER A 19 -14.73 -15.19 -1.80
CA SER A 19 -14.52 -14.20 -0.75
C SER A 19 -13.46 -13.23 -1.25
N ALA A 20 -13.87 -12.03 -1.64
CA ALA A 20 -12.94 -10.94 -1.90
C ALA A 20 -12.27 -10.58 -0.57
N LEU A 21 -11.09 -11.12 -0.32
CA LEU A 21 -10.23 -10.68 0.77
C LEU A 21 -9.68 -9.32 0.35
N ALA A 22 -10.35 -8.25 0.77
CA ALA A 22 -9.80 -6.91 0.66
C ALA A 22 -8.62 -6.82 1.63
N GLU A 23 -7.41 -7.02 1.12
CA GLU A 23 -6.18 -6.85 1.87
C GLU A 23 -6.03 -5.37 2.22
N ARG A 24 -6.19 -5.02 3.50
CA ARG A 24 -6.07 -3.64 3.98
C ARG A 24 -4.64 -3.40 4.41
N ILE A 25 -3.98 -2.45 3.76
CA ILE A 25 -2.65 -2.00 4.13
C ILE A 25 -2.78 -0.77 5.02
N ALA A 26 -2.06 -0.75 6.13
CA ALA A 26 -2.04 0.35 7.08
C ALA A 26 -0.61 0.90 7.25
N ILE A 27 -0.51 2.20 7.46
CA ILE A 27 0.73 2.86 7.88
C ILE A 27 0.68 2.93 9.41
N ILE A 28 1.72 2.42 10.06
CA ILE A 28 1.82 2.39 11.52
C ILE A 28 2.81 3.46 11.95
N ALA A 29 2.39 4.30 12.88
CA ALA A 29 3.27 5.26 13.55
C ALA A 29 3.78 4.66 14.86
N GLY A 30 5.01 5.01 15.26
CA GLY A 30 5.53 4.65 16.58
C GLY A 30 4.70 5.27 17.70
N GLU A 31 4.73 4.67 18.90
CA GLU A 31 3.91 5.12 20.04
C GLU A 31 4.13 6.59 20.41
N GLN A 32 5.36 7.07 20.27
CA GLN A 32 5.76 8.45 20.57
C GLN A 32 5.83 9.33 19.30
N ALA A 33 5.27 8.88 18.18
CA ALA A 33 5.26 9.67 16.97
C ALA A 33 4.41 10.94 17.19
N PRO A 34 4.93 12.13 16.84
CA PRO A 34 4.23 13.39 17.06
C PRO A 34 3.07 13.64 16.08
N VAL A 35 2.79 12.68 15.19
CA VAL A 35 1.82 12.81 14.10
C VAL A 35 0.63 11.90 14.37
N SER A 36 -0.53 12.50 14.60
CA SER A 36 -1.77 11.78 14.91
C SER A 36 -2.56 11.38 13.67
N ASN A 37 -2.41 12.12 12.56
CA ASN A 37 -3.11 11.88 11.30
C ASN A 37 -2.21 12.20 10.11
N LEU A 38 -2.48 11.54 9.00
CA LEU A 38 -1.72 11.71 7.77
C LEU A 38 -2.70 11.70 6.60
N THR A 39 -2.74 12.78 5.82
CA THR A 39 -3.53 12.80 4.60
C THR A 39 -2.91 11.88 3.55
N LEU A 40 -3.70 11.47 2.55
CA LEU A 40 -3.18 10.65 1.45
C LEU A 40 -2.04 11.36 0.72
N THR A 41 -2.16 12.66 0.48
CA THR A 41 -1.13 13.47 -0.21
C THR A 41 0.16 13.53 0.61
N GLU A 42 0.06 13.76 1.92
CA GLU A 42 1.25 13.74 2.79
C GLU A 42 1.89 12.36 2.79
N ALA A 43 1.11 11.28 2.83
CA ALA A 43 1.64 9.93 2.78
C ALA A 43 2.39 9.69 1.47
N GLN A 44 1.82 10.11 0.33
CA GLN A 44 2.48 10.01 -0.97
C GLN A 44 3.78 10.80 -1.02
N GLN A 45 3.80 12.02 -0.48
CA GLN A 45 4.99 12.85 -0.48
C GLN A 45 6.06 12.32 0.49
N LEU A 46 5.65 11.77 1.63
CA LEU A 46 6.53 11.20 2.64
C LEU A 46 7.22 9.93 2.10
N PHE A 47 6.44 8.98 1.57
CA PHE A 47 6.97 7.72 0.99
C PHE A 47 7.62 7.89 -0.40
N SER A 48 7.58 9.09 -0.99
CA SER A 48 8.39 9.43 -2.17
C SER A 48 9.60 10.32 -1.86
N GLY A 49 9.80 10.68 -0.59
CA GLY A 49 10.92 11.50 -0.13
C GLY A 49 10.80 13.00 -0.45
N GLN A 50 9.62 13.47 -0.83
CA GLN A 50 9.34 14.90 -1.08
C GLN A 50 9.03 15.66 0.21
N LEU A 51 8.42 14.99 1.19
CA LEU A 51 8.06 15.54 2.48
C LEU A 51 8.86 14.84 3.58
N ARG A 52 9.26 15.60 4.61
CA ARG A 52 10.02 15.12 5.77
C ARG A 52 9.50 15.65 7.08
N SER A 53 8.44 16.43 7.02
CA SER A 53 7.79 16.99 8.19
C SER A 53 6.29 17.01 7.97
N VAL A 54 5.53 16.58 8.97
CA VAL A 54 4.07 16.66 9.00
C VAL A 54 3.71 17.47 10.25
N ASP A 55 2.80 18.43 10.12
CA ASP A 55 2.40 19.33 11.22
C ASP A 55 3.59 20.03 11.92
N GLY A 56 4.65 20.32 11.18
CA GLY A 56 5.86 20.98 11.72
C GLY A 56 6.82 20.06 12.49
N HIS A 57 6.47 18.78 12.65
CA HIS A 57 7.33 17.78 13.26
C HIS A 57 8.13 17.03 12.19
N ALA A 58 9.42 16.78 12.44
CA ALA A 58 10.22 15.92 11.57
C ALA A 58 9.71 14.47 11.66
N VAL A 59 9.55 13.83 10.50
CA VAL A 59 9.04 12.45 10.37
C VAL A 59 9.91 11.70 9.38
N GLU A 60 10.28 10.48 9.74
CA GLU A 60 10.99 9.56 8.87
C GLU A 60 10.05 8.44 8.41
N ALA A 61 9.95 8.25 7.10
CA ALA A 61 9.23 7.13 6.52
C ALA A 61 10.11 5.88 6.61
N LEU A 62 9.66 4.85 7.32
CA LEU A 62 10.36 3.56 7.35
C LEU A 62 9.81 2.64 6.26
N ASP A 63 10.70 2.15 5.41
CA ASP A 63 10.35 1.17 4.37
C ASP A 63 10.36 -0.25 4.96
N MET A 64 9.57 -1.13 4.34
CA MET A 64 9.56 -2.54 4.69
C MET A 64 10.82 -3.27 4.21
N PRO A 65 11.34 -4.25 4.99
CA PRO A 65 12.43 -5.11 4.55
C PRO A 65 12.10 -5.90 3.27
N GLY A 66 13.13 -6.31 2.54
CA GLY A 66 13.04 -6.70 1.13
C GLY A 66 12.30 -8.01 0.80
N ASN A 67 11.77 -8.04 -0.44
CA ASN A 67 11.08 -9.13 -1.13
C ASN A 67 9.68 -9.52 -0.64
N ASP A 68 8.95 -8.55 -0.11
CA ASP A 68 7.57 -8.75 0.34
C ASP A 68 6.55 -8.33 -0.73
N ASN A 69 5.57 -9.19 -1.01
CA ASN A 69 4.42 -8.85 -1.84
C ASN A 69 3.68 -7.62 -1.29
N LEU A 70 3.70 -7.47 0.05
CA LEU A 70 3.11 -6.33 0.75
C LEU A 70 3.76 -5.00 0.33
N ARG A 71 5.09 -4.97 0.15
CA ARG A 71 5.80 -3.74 -0.25
C ARG A 71 5.43 -3.31 -1.66
N ASN A 72 5.31 -4.28 -2.59
CA ASN A 72 4.89 -3.97 -3.95
C ASN A 72 3.43 -3.52 -4.00
N ALA A 73 2.54 -4.19 -3.27
CA ALA A 73 1.13 -3.79 -3.16
C ALA A 73 0.98 -2.38 -2.55
N PHE A 74 1.73 -2.09 -1.48
CA PHE A 74 1.76 -0.78 -0.84
C PHE A 74 2.17 0.33 -1.80
N TYR A 75 3.31 0.19 -2.48
CA TYR A 75 3.75 1.21 -3.43
C TYR A 75 2.83 1.34 -4.64
N GLN A 76 2.25 0.23 -5.10
CA GLN A 76 1.30 0.27 -6.20
C GLN A 76 0.03 1.03 -5.80
N GLN A 77 -0.50 0.79 -4.60
CA GLN A 77 -1.72 1.42 -4.10
C GLN A 77 -1.50 2.89 -3.70
N LEU A 78 -0.36 3.20 -3.06
CA LEU A 78 -0.07 4.55 -2.58
C LEU A 78 0.44 5.47 -3.69
N LEU A 79 1.40 4.99 -4.49
CA LEU A 79 2.19 5.80 -5.43
C LEU A 79 1.98 5.44 -6.91
N GLY A 80 1.25 4.35 -7.20
CA GLY A 80 1.12 3.84 -8.57
C GLY A 80 2.44 3.32 -9.15
N ARG A 81 3.38 2.89 -8.29
CA ARG A 81 4.72 2.44 -8.68
C ARG A 81 5.00 1.06 -8.11
N ASN A 82 5.75 0.25 -8.85
CA ASN A 82 6.26 -1.00 -8.32
C ASN A 82 7.51 -0.78 -7.45
N ALA A 83 7.90 -1.81 -6.70
CA ALA A 83 9.03 -1.72 -5.78
C ALA A 83 10.39 -1.45 -6.46
N ASP A 84 10.59 -1.90 -7.71
CA ASP A 84 11.83 -1.68 -8.46
C ASP A 84 11.96 -0.23 -8.93
N GLN A 85 10.86 0.35 -9.41
CA GLN A 85 10.76 1.78 -9.73
C GLN A 85 11.05 2.63 -8.50
N MET A 86 10.54 2.21 -7.33
CA MET A 86 10.77 2.93 -6.08
C MET A 86 12.22 2.83 -5.63
N ARG A 87 12.85 1.65 -5.76
CA ARG A 87 14.28 1.46 -5.52
C ARG A 87 15.14 2.38 -6.40
N ALA A 88 14.83 2.47 -7.69
CA ALA A 88 15.54 3.36 -8.61
C ALA A 88 15.37 4.85 -8.25
N HIS A 89 14.19 5.25 -7.80
CA HIS A 89 13.93 6.61 -7.33
C HIS A 89 14.72 6.93 -6.05
N TRP A 90 14.71 6.06 -5.05
CA TRP A 90 15.49 6.25 -3.83
C TRP A 90 17.00 6.29 -4.12
N ALA A 91 17.50 5.43 -5.01
CA ALA A 91 18.89 5.50 -5.47
C ALA A 91 19.23 6.87 -6.06
N ARG A 92 18.36 7.43 -6.92
CA ARG A 92 18.54 8.79 -7.45
C ARG A 92 18.55 9.85 -6.36
N LEU A 93 17.63 9.78 -5.38
CA LEU A 93 17.62 10.73 -4.26
C LEU A 93 18.93 10.69 -3.47
N ILE A 94 19.47 9.49 -3.21
CA ILE A 94 20.75 9.30 -2.53
C ILE A 94 21.89 9.93 -3.34
N PHE A 95 22.01 9.58 -4.63
CA PHE A 95 23.10 10.09 -5.48
C PHE A 95 23.01 11.60 -5.77
N THR A 96 21.82 12.20 -5.66
CA THR A 96 21.62 13.64 -5.81
C THR A 96 21.69 14.42 -4.50
N GLY A 97 21.95 13.74 -3.37
CA GLY A 97 22.01 14.36 -2.04
C GLY A 97 20.66 14.79 -1.48
N LYS A 98 19.55 14.38 -2.10
CA LYS A 98 18.18 14.71 -1.70
C LYS A 98 17.56 13.69 -0.73
N ALA A 99 18.30 12.65 -0.35
CA ALA A 99 17.88 11.61 0.60
C ALA A 99 18.37 11.85 2.04
N LYS A 100 18.87 13.05 2.37
CA LYS A 100 19.36 13.39 3.72
C LYS A 100 18.25 13.47 4.77
#